data_AF-A0A1E5R199-F1
#
_entry.id   AF-A0A1E5R199-F1
#
_cell.length_a   1.000
_cell.length_b   1.000
_cell.length_c   1.000
_cell.angle_alpha   90.00
_cell.angle_beta   90.00
_cell.angle_gamma   90.00
#
_symmetry.space_group_name_H-M   'P 1'
#
loop_
_entity.id
_entity.type
_entity.pdbx_description
1 polymer ?
#
loop_
_entity_poly.entity_id
_entity_poly.type
_entity_poly.pdbx_seq_one_letter_code
_entity_poly.pdbx_strand_id
1 'polypeptide(L)'
;MFKSLQNAPRVISVFTKTPTNSALLNSITAASNKLSKNYQLEIHTKFPTYDQLQFLNNCKPHSILQSAIPFLKTSSVANFSKDEAKLLSSKELQDIADKKYWFGNKEFWVDWENQKLGDNMTNFPKA
;
A
#
# COMPACT_ATOMS: atom_id res chain seq x y z
N MET A 1 11.68 14.19 22.20
CA MET A 1 11.44 15.58 21.74
C MET A 1 10.98 15.50 20.29
N PHE A 2 9.68 15.65 19.98
CA PHE A 2 9.08 15.92 18.64
C PHE A 2 7.54 16.05 18.80
N LYS A 3 7.09 17.01 19.64
CA LYS A 3 5.67 17.38 19.77
C LYS A 3 5.35 18.70 19.05
N SER A 4 6.11 19.05 18.00
CA SER A 4 5.91 20.27 17.19
C SER A 4 5.34 20.01 15.79
N LEU A 5 5.09 18.75 15.40
CA LEU A 5 4.42 18.39 14.14
C LEU A 5 2.88 18.31 14.33
N GLN A 6 2.29 19.24 15.08
CA GLN A 6 0.86 19.18 15.40
C GLN A 6 -0.08 19.29 14.17
N ASN A 7 0.44 19.62 12.98
CA ASN A 7 -0.34 19.82 11.75
C ASN A 7 0.33 19.30 10.47
N ALA A 8 1.27 18.37 10.53
CA ALA A 8 1.83 17.82 9.29
C ALA A 8 0.79 16.95 8.57
N PRO A 9 0.68 17.07 7.23
CA PRO A 9 -0.17 16.19 6.47
C PRO A 9 0.35 14.76 6.60
N ARG A 10 -0.57 13.90 6.96
CA ARG A 10 -0.37 12.47 7.09
C ARG A 10 -0.11 11.83 5.74
N VAL A 11 0.87 10.93 5.64
CA VAL A 11 1.15 10.27 4.35
C VAL A 11 0.36 8.99 4.21
N ILE A 12 -0.41 8.88 3.12
CA ILE A 12 -1.09 7.65 2.71
C ILE A 12 -0.47 7.18 1.40
N SER A 13 0.18 6.01 1.43
CA SER A 13 0.81 5.43 0.25
C SER A 13 -0.15 4.49 -0.47
N VAL A 14 -0.30 4.65 -1.77
CA VAL A 14 -1.13 3.82 -2.64
C VAL A 14 -0.24 2.99 -3.53
N PHE A 15 -0.35 1.66 -3.44
CA PHE A 15 0.34 0.73 -4.33
C PHE A 15 -0.59 0.33 -5.48
N THR A 16 -0.16 0.59 -6.71
CA THR A 16 -0.90 0.24 -7.93
C THR A 16 0.06 0.04 -9.11
N LYS A 17 -0.25 -0.91 -10.00
CA LYS A 17 0.47 -1.05 -11.28
C LYS A 17 0.05 -0.02 -12.34
N THR A 18 -1.09 0.64 -12.17
CA THR A 18 -1.73 1.51 -13.18
C THR A 18 -2.14 2.83 -12.55
N PRO A 19 -1.19 3.72 -12.24
CA PRO A 19 -1.49 4.96 -11.52
C PRO A 19 -2.45 5.88 -12.28
N THR A 20 -2.42 5.88 -13.62
CA THR A 20 -3.28 6.70 -14.47
C THR A 20 -4.71 6.17 -14.61
N ASN A 21 -4.96 4.90 -14.30
CA ASN A 21 -6.28 4.26 -14.42
C ASN A 21 -6.69 3.55 -13.11
N SER A 22 -6.15 4.02 -11.99
CA SER A 22 -6.43 3.42 -10.68
C SER A 22 -7.80 3.88 -10.19
N ALA A 23 -8.75 2.94 -10.13
CA ALA A 23 -10.08 3.21 -9.58
C ALA A 23 -10.00 3.63 -8.10
N LEU A 24 -9.06 3.04 -7.35
CA LEU A 24 -8.83 3.39 -5.95
C LEU A 24 -8.31 4.82 -5.82
N LEU A 25 -7.27 5.19 -6.57
CA LEU A 25 -6.69 6.53 -6.54
C LEU A 25 -7.72 7.59 -6.94
N ASN A 26 -8.50 7.33 -8.00
CA ASN A 26 -9.56 8.23 -8.44
C ASN A 26 -10.61 8.44 -7.34
N SER A 27 -10.99 7.37 -6.64
CA SER A 27 -11.96 7.43 -5.55
C SER A 27 -11.42 8.18 -4.34
N ILE A 28 -10.16 7.94 -3.97
CA ILE A 28 -9.48 8.63 -2.85
C ILE A 28 -9.32 10.12 -3.16
N THR A 29 -8.93 10.46 -4.39
CA THR A 29 -8.75 11.85 -4.82
C THR A 29 -10.09 12.61 -4.88
N ALA A 30 -11.14 11.95 -5.37
CA ALA A 30 -12.49 12.53 -5.33
C ALA A 30 -12.98 12.77 -3.89
N ALA A 31 -12.62 11.89 -2.96
CA ALA A 31 -12.97 12.02 -1.56
C ALA A 31 -12.10 13.05 -0.81
N SER A 32 -10.81 13.18 -1.14
CA SER A 32 -9.93 14.20 -0.54
C SER A 32 -10.42 15.61 -0.83
N ASN A 33 -10.97 15.84 -2.03
CA ASN A 33 -11.51 17.14 -2.40
C ASN A 33 -12.79 17.51 -1.62
N LYS A 34 -13.51 16.51 -1.08
CA LYS A 34 -14.75 16.71 -0.31
C LYS A 34 -14.52 16.76 1.20
N LEU A 35 -13.48 16.05 1.66
CA LEU A 35 -13.15 15.94 3.07
C LEU A 35 -11.92 16.81 3.27
N SER A 36 -12.08 18.00 3.87
CA SER A 36 -10.98 18.93 4.20
C SER A 36 -9.92 18.25 5.08
N LYS A 37 -9.05 17.46 4.47
CA LYS A 37 -8.20 16.49 5.16
C LYS A 37 -6.73 16.82 4.98
N ASN A 38 -6.01 16.69 6.08
CA ASN A 38 -4.58 16.91 6.17
C ASN A 38 -3.83 15.61 5.86
N TYR A 39 -3.93 15.13 4.61
CA TYR A 39 -3.09 14.01 4.15
C TYR A 39 -2.48 14.27 2.78
N GLN A 40 -1.32 13.67 2.55
CA GLN A 40 -0.64 13.60 1.26
C GLN A 40 -0.74 12.17 0.72
N LEU A 41 -1.06 12.06 -0.57
CA LEU A 41 -1.06 10.77 -1.26
C LEU A 41 0.30 10.55 -1.92
N GLU A 42 0.91 9.41 -1.62
CA GLU A 42 2.09 8.93 -2.35
C GLU A 42 1.69 7.75 -3.22
N ILE A 43 2.02 7.80 -4.51
CA ILE A 43 1.69 6.72 -5.44
C ILE A 43 2.95 5.91 -5.69
N HIS A 44 2.88 4.62 -5.40
CA HIS A 44 3.97 3.66 -5.54
C HIS A 44 3.62 2.65 -6.63
N THR A 45 4.39 2.67 -7.71
CA THR A 45 4.27 1.70 -8.81
C THR A 45 5.24 0.54 -8.70
N LYS A 46 6.15 0.58 -7.73
CA LYS A 46 7.12 -0.47 -7.45
C LYS A 46 6.63 -1.40 -6.35
N PHE A 47 7.19 -2.61 -6.35
CA PHE A 47 6.90 -3.58 -5.30
C PHE A 47 7.39 -3.09 -3.93
N PRO A 48 6.64 -3.34 -2.83
CA PRO A 48 7.07 -2.94 -1.50
C PRO A 48 8.43 -3.55 -1.11
N THR A 49 9.27 -2.78 -0.42
CA THR A 49 10.54 -3.28 0.11
C THR A 49 10.33 -4.32 1.19
N TYR A 50 11.39 -5.05 1.56
CA TYR A 50 11.31 -6.02 2.66
C TYR A 50 10.81 -5.39 3.97
N ASP A 51 11.34 -4.23 4.34
CA ASP A 51 10.95 -3.54 5.57
C ASP A 51 9.50 -3.06 5.51
N GLN A 52 9.07 -2.58 4.34
CA GLN A 52 7.67 -2.24 4.11
C GLN A 52 6.76 -3.47 4.22
N LEU A 53 7.13 -4.62 3.65
CA LEU A 53 6.36 -5.85 3.78
C LEU A 53 6.30 -6.33 5.24
N GLN A 54 7.39 -6.25 5.98
CA GLN A 54 7.42 -6.59 7.41
C GLN A 54 6.48 -5.70 8.22
N PHE A 55 6.47 -4.40 7.93
CA PHE A 55 5.51 -3.48 8.51
C PHE A 55 4.06 -3.85 8.13
N LEU A 56 3.80 -4.06 6.84
CA LEU A 56 2.47 -4.40 6.30
C LEU A 56 1.92 -5.71 6.87
N ASN A 57 2.80 -6.65 7.22
CA ASN A 57 2.41 -7.89 7.89
C ASN A 57 1.71 -7.65 9.22
N ASN A 58 2.07 -6.56 9.93
CA ASN A 58 1.48 -6.18 11.20
C ASN A 58 0.20 -5.34 11.05
N CYS A 59 -0.05 -4.79 9.87
CA CYS A 59 -1.22 -3.97 9.60
C CYS A 59 -2.49 -4.82 9.46
N LYS A 60 -3.66 -4.23 9.75
CA LYS A 60 -4.97 -4.89 9.61
C LYS A 60 -5.86 -4.16 8.59
N PRO A 61 -6.70 -4.90 7.82
CA PRO A 61 -6.84 -6.36 7.81
C PRO A 61 -5.85 -7.09 6.89
N HIS A 62 -5.16 -8.12 7.40
CA HIS A 62 -4.12 -8.86 6.67
C HIS A 62 -4.59 -9.50 5.34
N SER A 63 -5.89 -9.79 5.23
CA SER A 63 -6.53 -10.38 4.05
C SER A 63 -6.36 -9.55 2.78
N ILE A 64 -6.30 -8.22 2.88
CA ILE A 64 -6.14 -7.35 1.72
C ILE A 64 -4.74 -7.48 1.14
N LEU A 65 -3.71 -7.52 2.00
CA LEU A 65 -2.32 -7.74 1.58
C LEU A 65 -2.17 -9.10 0.89
N GLN A 66 -2.74 -10.15 1.49
CA GLN A 66 -2.79 -11.49 0.90
C GLN A 66 -3.57 -11.54 -0.43
N SER A 67 -4.58 -10.68 -0.58
CA SER A 67 -5.35 -10.58 -1.82
C SER A 67 -4.58 -9.89 -2.95
N ALA A 68 -3.59 -9.05 -2.62
CA ALA A 68 -2.75 -8.35 -3.58
C ALA A 68 -1.44 -9.11 -3.89
N ILE A 69 -0.90 -9.82 -2.90
CA ILE A 69 0.39 -10.50 -3.00
C ILE A 69 0.13 -12.01 -2.78
N PRO A 70 -0.02 -12.81 -3.86
CA PRO A 70 -0.55 -14.17 -3.78
C PRO A 70 0.25 -15.11 -2.87
N PHE A 71 1.58 -14.96 -2.84
CA PHE A 71 2.47 -15.84 -2.07
C PHE A 71 2.44 -15.56 -0.56
N LEU A 72 1.86 -14.43 -0.12
CA LEU A 72 1.60 -14.17 1.30
C LEU A 72 0.39 -14.94 1.83
N LYS A 73 -0.41 -15.58 0.96
CA LYS A 73 -1.52 -16.46 1.38
C LYS A 73 -1.02 -17.76 2.02
N THR A 74 0.12 -18.27 1.56
CA THR A 74 0.68 -19.56 1.96
C THR A 74 1.86 -19.42 2.92
N SER A 75 2.37 -18.21 3.11
CA SER A 75 3.57 -17.95 3.90
C SER A 75 3.47 -16.60 4.57
N SER A 76 3.80 -16.53 5.86
CA SER A 76 4.07 -15.25 6.52
C SER A 76 5.18 -14.52 5.76
N VAL A 77 5.19 -13.19 5.77
CA VAL A 77 6.29 -12.38 5.19
C VAL A 77 7.66 -12.85 5.71
N ALA A 78 7.70 -13.49 6.88
CA ALA A 78 8.89 -14.14 7.46
C ALA A 78 9.57 -15.20 6.56
N ASN A 79 8.84 -15.86 5.66
CA ASN A 79 9.41 -16.86 4.75
C ASN A 79 9.92 -16.25 3.42
N PHE A 80 9.67 -14.95 3.20
CA PHE A 80 10.16 -14.27 2.02
C PHE A 80 11.59 -13.81 2.25
N SER A 81 12.53 -14.22 1.40
CA SER A 81 13.93 -13.87 1.64
C SER A 81 14.16 -12.38 1.40
N LYS A 82 15.07 -11.79 2.18
CA LYS A 82 15.45 -10.38 2.02
C LYS A 82 16.02 -10.10 0.63
N ASP A 83 16.68 -11.07 0.02
CA ASP A 83 17.28 -10.95 -1.31
C ASP A 83 16.22 -10.97 -2.42
N GLU A 84 15.21 -11.84 -2.33
CA GLU A 84 14.07 -11.81 -3.25
C GLU A 84 13.30 -10.49 -3.14
N ALA A 85 13.05 -10.02 -1.91
CA ALA A 85 12.39 -8.74 -1.67
C ALA A 85 13.16 -7.57 -2.29
N LYS A 86 14.48 -7.56 -2.13
CA LYS A 86 15.35 -6.56 -2.74
C LYS A 86 15.24 -6.59 -4.27
N LEU A 87 15.29 -7.77 -4.87
CA LEU A 87 15.17 -7.95 -6.32
C LEU A 87 13.80 -7.55 -6.88
N LEU A 88 12.71 -7.79 -6.13
CA LEU A 88 11.36 -7.38 -6.55
C LEU A 88 11.13 -5.89 -6.34
N SER A 89 11.61 -5.32 -5.24
CA SER A 89 11.42 -3.89 -4.91
C SER A 89 12.05 -2.92 -5.93
N SER A 90 13.04 -3.39 -6.70
CA SER A 90 13.61 -2.63 -7.81
C SER A 90 12.79 -2.68 -9.10
N LYS A 91 11.72 -3.49 -9.15
CA LYS A 91 10.89 -3.70 -10.34
C LYS A 91 9.55 -2.98 -10.22
N GLU A 92 9.00 -2.60 -11.37
CA GLU A 92 7.65 -2.09 -11.45
C GLU A 92 6.64 -3.22 -11.20
N LEU A 93 5.54 -2.92 -10.53
CA LEU A 93 4.43 -3.84 -10.28
C LEU A 93 3.86 -4.39 -11.59
N GLN A 94 3.92 -3.59 -12.66
CA GLN A 94 3.53 -4.02 -14.01
C GLN A 94 4.37 -5.21 -14.49
N ASP A 95 5.69 -5.20 -14.26
CA ASP A 95 6.61 -6.23 -14.75
C ASP A 95 6.53 -7.55 -13.97
N ILE A 96 6.00 -7.49 -12.74
CA ILE A 96 5.92 -8.64 -11.83
C ILE A 96 4.49 -9.14 -11.61
N ALA A 97 3.48 -8.42 -12.12
CA ALA A 97 2.09 -8.85 -12.15
C ALA A 97 1.93 -10.18 -12.90
N ASP A 98 2.60 -10.32 -14.05
CA ASP A 98 2.55 -11.53 -14.87
C ASP A 98 3.28 -12.72 -14.25
N LYS A 99 4.16 -12.46 -13.28
CA LYS A 99 5.00 -13.45 -12.59
C LYS A 99 4.36 -13.99 -11.30
N LYS A 100 3.07 -13.69 -11.07
CA LYS A 100 2.32 -14.07 -9.86
C LYS A 100 2.90 -13.52 -8.54
N TYR A 101 3.78 -12.51 -8.60
CA TYR A 101 4.23 -11.80 -7.40
C TYR A 101 3.24 -10.72 -6.98
N TRP A 102 2.45 -10.22 -7.93
CA TRP A 102 1.37 -9.27 -7.68
C TRP A 102 0.11 -9.71 -8.42
N PHE A 103 -1.05 -9.67 -7.78
CA PHE A 103 -2.30 -9.88 -8.50
C PHE A 103 -2.59 -8.67 -9.37
N GLY A 104 -2.56 -8.87 -10.69
CA GLY A 104 -2.49 -7.78 -11.67
C GLY A 104 -3.39 -6.58 -11.38
N ASN A 105 -4.67 -6.75 -11.07
CA ASN A 105 -5.59 -5.62 -10.92
C ASN A 105 -5.82 -5.19 -9.46
N LYS A 106 -4.94 -5.60 -8.55
CA LYS A 106 -5.06 -5.26 -7.14
C LYS A 106 -4.30 -3.98 -6.83
N GLU A 107 -4.95 -3.16 -6.01
CA GLU A 107 -4.47 -1.89 -5.52
C GLU A 107 -4.82 -1.83 -4.03
N PHE A 108 -3.94 -1.23 -3.24
CA PHE A 108 -4.25 -0.96 -1.84
C PHE A 108 -3.55 0.32 -1.39
N TRP A 109 -4.17 1.00 -0.44
CA TRP A 109 -3.56 2.08 0.30
C TRP A 109 -3.06 1.58 1.65
N VAL A 110 -2.01 2.24 2.13
CA VAL A 110 -1.34 1.96 3.39
C VAL A 110 -1.25 3.27 4.14
N ASP A 111 -1.57 3.15 5.39
CA ASP A 111 -1.50 4.19 6.36
C ASP A 111 -0.45 3.81 7.41
N TRP A 112 0.77 4.26 7.19
CA TRP A 112 1.95 3.91 7.99
C TRP A 112 1.86 4.41 9.43
N GLU A 113 1.17 5.52 9.68
CA GLU A 113 1.07 6.07 11.03
C GLU A 113 0.06 5.29 11.90
N ASN A 114 -1.05 4.83 11.33
CA ASN A 114 -2.08 4.07 12.07
C ASN A 114 -1.94 2.55 11.90
N GLN A 115 -0.94 2.07 11.17
CA GLN A 115 -0.78 0.64 10.84
C GLN A 115 -2.05 0.04 10.21
N LYS A 116 -2.67 0.81 9.32
CA LYS A 116 -3.91 0.42 8.62
C LYS A 116 -3.63 0.25 7.14
N LEU A 117 -4.45 -0.59 6.53
CA LEU A 117 -4.42 -0.85 5.11
C LEU A 117 -5.85 -1.00 4.59
N GLY A 118 -6.05 -0.70 3.33
CA GLY A 118 -7.35 -0.89 2.68
C GLY A 118 -7.24 -0.91 1.16
N ASP A 119 -8.26 -1.42 0.51
CA ASP A 119 -8.36 -1.57 -0.94
C ASP A 119 -9.56 -0.82 -1.52
N ASN A 120 -10.28 -0.04 -0.69
CA ASN A 120 -11.47 0.69 -1.11
C ASN A 120 -11.67 1.97 -0.28
N MET A 121 -12.74 2.72 -0.59
CA MET A 121 -13.08 3.95 0.14
C MET A 121 -13.81 3.70 1.46
N THR A 122 -14.51 2.58 1.61
CA THR A 122 -15.28 2.26 2.82
C THR A 122 -14.37 2.08 4.02
N ASN A 123 -13.20 1.46 3.82
CA ASN A 123 -12.18 1.28 4.84
C ASN A 123 -11.17 2.44 4.92
N PHE A 124 -11.24 3.42 4.01
CA PHE A 124 -10.29 4.54 3.95
C PHE A 124 -10.31 5.36 5.25
N PRO A 125 -9.16 5.85 5.75
CA PRO A 125 -9.11 6.57 7.01
C PRO A 125 -10.04 7.79 6.98
N LYS A 126 -11.00 7.80 7.91
CA LYS A 126 -11.81 8.99 8.20
C LYS A 126 -10.99 9.92 9.11
N ALA A 127 -11.22 11.22 8.96
CA ALA A 127 -10.66 12.21 9.89
C ALA A 127 -11.25 12.00 11.28
#